data_AF-A0A353V2V3-F1
#
_entry.id   AF-A0A353V2V3-F1
#
_cell.length_a   1.000
_cell.length_b   1.000
_cell.length_c   1.000
_cell.angle_alpha   90.00
_cell.angle_beta   90.00
_cell.angle_gamma   90.00
#
_symmetry.space_group_name_H-M   'P 1'
#
loop_
_entity.id
_entity.type
_entity.pdbx_description
1 polymer ?
#
loop_
_entity_poly.entity_id
_entity_poly.type
_entity_poly.pdbx_seq_one_letter_code
_entity_poly.pdbx_strand_id
1 'polypeptide(L)'
;MTDAAPGLDAARLATLGEAALDDALRTFADAHGAAALPALHDLAAGAAGRAVRRGARRALYRLAQRGVASPAAPAARPIVERGVEHAARAWISGVDGHGSRAVWIVFEGAYGAATLCSLILNDTVGVVDAAGGAITKKRLEAELAALRASQKLPWVELDPARAVGLVAEALALHRARATAPPAAFARWAPRFGGAAPAPVPELQAPDPALVERAA
;
A
#
# COMPACT_ATOMS: atom_id res chain seq x y z
N MET A 1 -25.23 -30.49 -29.53
CA MET A 1 -24.18 -30.89 -30.47
C MET A 1 -23.08 -29.85 -30.35
N THR A 2 -21.96 -30.19 -29.72
CA THR A 2 -20.84 -29.26 -29.50
C THR A 2 -20.12 -29.13 -30.83
N ASP A 3 -20.37 -28.02 -31.53
CA ASP A 3 -19.68 -27.72 -32.79
C ASP A 3 -18.20 -27.50 -32.48
N ALA A 4 -17.33 -28.29 -33.09
CA ALA A 4 -15.90 -28.21 -32.85
C ALA A 4 -15.41 -26.84 -33.34
N ALA A 5 -14.74 -26.07 -32.48
CA ALA A 5 -14.24 -24.75 -32.87
C ALA A 5 -13.31 -24.89 -34.09
N PRO A 6 -13.52 -24.10 -35.16
CA PRO A 6 -12.68 -24.16 -36.33
C PRO A 6 -11.26 -23.70 -36.00
N GLY A 7 -10.26 -24.50 -36.34
CA GLY A 7 -8.85 -24.25 -36.01
C GLY A 7 -8.10 -23.45 -37.08
N LEU A 8 -7.17 -22.59 -36.65
CA LEU A 8 -6.21 -21.90 -37.50
C LEU A 8 -4.78 -22.32 -37.15
N ASP A 9 -3.98 -22.68 -38.16
CA ASP A 9 -2.57 -23.04 -37.98
C ASP A 9 -1.67 -21.79 -38.07
N ALA A 10 -1.15 -21.35 -36.94
CA ALA A 10 -0.27 -20.20 -36.83
C ALA A 10 1.03 -20.33 -37.63
N ALA A 11 1.58 -21.55 -37.76
CA ALA A 11 2.83 -21.79 -38.48
C ALA A 11 2.63 -21.60 -39.99
N ARG A 12 1.53 -22.12 -40.53
CA ARG A 12 1.13 -21.91 -41.93
C ARG A 12 0.82 -20.44 -42.22
N LEU A 13 0.13 -19.74 -41.31
CA LEU A 13 -0.19 -18.32 -41.50
C LEU A 13 1.07 -17.44 -41.50
N ALA A 14 2.11 -17.84 -40.75
CA ALA A 14 3.37 -17.10 -40.67
C ALA A 14 4.19 -17.13 -41.98
N THR A 15 3.92 -18.08 -42.89
CA THR A 15 4.61 -18.16 -44.19
C THR A 15 3.93 -17.34 -45.28
N LEU A 16 2.74 -16.77 -45.03
CA LEU A 16 2.00 -15.96 -45.98
C LEU A 16 2.51 -14.52 -46.04
N GLY A 17 2.49 -13.93 -47.24
CA GLY A 17 2.64 -12.47 -47.41
C GLY A 17 1.47 -11.70 -46.79
N GLU A 18 1.67 -10.43 -46.44
CA GLU A 18 0.69 -9.64 -45.68
C GLU A 18 -0.71 -9.58 -46.30
N ALA A 19 -0.81 -9.42 -47.62
CA ALA A 19 -2.10 -9.39 -48.32
C ALA A 19 -2.83 -10.74 -48.27
N ALA A 20 -2.10 -11.85 -48.47
CA ALA A 20 -2.65 -13.20 -48.41
C ALA A 20 -3.05 -13.59 -46.97
N LEU A 21 -2.30 -13.11 -45.98
CA LEU A 21 -2.60 -13.29 -44.56
C LEU A 21 -3.88 -12.55 -44.15
N ASP A 22 -4.04 -11.28 -44.55
CA ASP A 22 -5.25 -10.51 -44.25
C ASP A 22 -6.49 -11.12 -44.92
N ASP A 23 -6.34 -11.59 -46.17
CA ASP A 23 -7.42 -12.26 -46.91
C ASP A 23 -7.83 -13.60 -46.29
N ALA A 24 -6.86 -14.42 -45.89
CA ALA A 24 -7.13 -15.71 -45.23
C ALA A 24 -7.87 -15.52 -43.90
N LEU A 25 -7.42 -14.56 -43.07
CA LEU A 25 -8.05 -14.26 -41.79
C LEU A 25 -9.44 -13.62 -41.94
N ARG A 26 -9.63 -12.79 -42.98
CA ARG A 26 -10.95 -12.27 -43.35
C ARG A 26 -11.89 -13.40 -43.74
N THR A 27 -11.46 -14.26 -44.67
CA THR A 27 -12.27 -15.36 -45.19
C THR A 27 -12.69 -16.30 -44.06
N PHE A 28 -11.77 -16.62 -43.15
CA PHE A 28 -12.07 -17.40 -41.95
C PHE A 28 -13.10 -16.73 -41.05
N ALA A 29 -12.92 -15.43 -40.75
CA ALA A 29 -13.87 -14.67 -39.94
C ALA A 29 -15.26 -14.58 -40.58
N ASP A 30 -15.32 -14.39 -41.90
CA ASP A 30 -16.57 -14.30 -42.65
C ASP A 30 -17.32 -15.64 -42.69
N ALA A 31 -16.58 -16.75 -42.82
CA ALA A 31 -17.16 -18.09 -42.86
C ALA A 31 -17.66 -18.57 -41.50
N HIS A 32 -17.09 -18.10 -40.39
CA HIS A 32 -17.32 -18.69 -39.07
C HIS A 32 -17.89 -17.72 -38.03
N GLY A 33 -17.95 -16.41 -38.32
CA GLY A 33 -18.60 -15.40 -37.48
C GLY A 33 -18.16 -15.47 -36.02
N ALA A 34 -19.13 -15.65 -35.10
CA ALA A 34 -18.83 -15.74 -33.66
C ALA A 34 -17.95 -16.95 -33.29
N ALA A 35 -18.05 -18.06 -34.03
CA ALA A 35 -17.22 -19.24 -33.80
C ALA A 35 -15.74 -19.02 -34.13
N ALA A 36 -15.40 -17.97 -34.89
CA ALA A 36 -14.02 -17.56 -35.16
C ALA A 36 -13.33 -16.87 -33.97
N LEU A 37 -14.10 -16.35 -33.01
CA LEU A 37 -13.59 -15.47 -31.95
C LEU A 37 -12.49 -16.14 -31.10
N PRO A 38 -12.63 -17.39 -30.60
CA PRO A 38 -11.59 -18.01 -29.78
C PRO A 38 -10.26 -18.15 -30.54
N ALA A 39 -10.29 -18.71 -31.76
CA ALA A 39 -9.10 -18.90 -32.58
C ALA A 39 -8.39 -17.58 -32.93
N LEU A 40 -9.16 -16.52 -33.23
CA LEU A 40 -8.60 -15.20 -33.51
C LEU A 40 -8.05 -14.51 -32.25
N HIS A 41 -8.66 -14.70 -31.09
CA HIS A 41 -8.14 -14.21 -29.81
C HIS A 41 -6.83 -14.90 -29.44
N ASP A 42 -6.75 -16.23 -29.61
CA ASP A 42 -5.54 -17.01 -29.36
C ASP A 42 -4.38 -16.55 -30.25
N LEU A 43 -4.65 -16.32 -31.54
CA LEU A 43 -3.64 -15.76 -32.46
C LEU A 43 -3.22 -14.33 -32.11
N ALA A 44 -4.13 -13.51 -31.56
CA ALA A 44 -3.85 -12.12 -31.19
C ALA A 44 -3.06 -12.00 -29.87
N ALA A 45 -3.24 -12.94 -28.94
CA ALA A 45 -2.59 -12.98 -27.62
C ALA A 45 -1.34 -13.86 -27.57
N GLY A 46 -1.24 -14.88 -28.43
CA GLY A 46 -0.17 -15.86 -28.43
C GLY A 46 1.16 -15.39 -29.03
N ALA A 47 2.13 -16.31 -29.07
CA ALA A 47 3.50 -16.08 -29.55
C ALA A 47 3.63 -15.98 -31.09
N ALA A 48 2.52 -15.94 -31.83
CA ALA A 48 2.52 -15.83 -33.29
C ALA A 48 3.27 -14.55 -33.74
N GLY A 49 3.84 -14.56 -34.96
CA GLY A 49 4.59 -13.43 -35.50
C GLY A 49 3.80 -12.11 -35.53
N ARG A 50 4.52 -10.97 -35.51
CA ARG A 50 3.89 -9.62 -35.46
C ARG A 50 2.82 -9.41 -36.54
N ALA A 51 3.06 -9.92 -37.75
CA ALA A 51 2.11 -9.83 -38.87
C ALA A 51 0.81 -10.59 -38.57
N VAL A 52 0.92 -11.84 -38.09
CA VAL A 52 -0.23 -12.70 -37.71
C VAL A 52 -1.05 -12.05 -36.59
N ARG A 53 -0.40 -11.51 -35.55
CA ARG A 53 -1.11 -10.82 -34.46
C ARG A 53 -1.87 -9.59 -34.95
N ARG A 54 -1.28 -8.80 -35.86
CA ARG A 54 -1.95 -7.61 -36.44
C ARG A 54 -3.12 -8.02 -37.33
N GLY A 55 -2.94 -9.03 -38.18
CA GLY A 55 -4.01 -9.59 -39.00
C GLY A 55 -5.18 -10.10 -38.16
N ALA A 56 -4.91 -10.86 -37.09
CA ALA A 56 -5.93 -11.37 -36.18
C ALA A 56 -6.71 -10.24 -35.50
N ARG A 57 -6.02 -9.19 -35.03
CA ARG A 57 -6.68 -7.98 -34.47
C ARG A 57 -7.55 -7.27 -35.50
N ARG A 58 -7.12 -7.17 -36.76
CA ARG A 58 -7.93 -6.57 -37.84
C ARG A 58 -9.19 -7.40 -38.12
N ALA A 59 -9.07 -8.73 -38.15
CA ALA A 59 -10.22 -9.62 -38.32
C ALA A 59 -11.22 -9.51 -37.16
N LEU A 60 -10.73 -9.53 -35.91
CA LEU A 60 -11.56 -9.29 -34.71
C LEU A 60 -12.27 -7.93 -34.76
N TYR A 61 -11.57 -6.88 -35.20
CA TYR A 61 -12.16 -5.54 -35.35
C TYR A 61 -13.29 -5.53 -36.38
N ARG A 62 -13.13 -6.20 -37.54
CA ARG A 62 -14.18 -6.29 -38.56
C ARG A 62 -15.40 -7.08 -38.07
N LEU A 63 -15.19 -8.15 -37.29
CA LEU A 63 -16.28 -8.87 -36.63
C LEU A 63 -17.02 -7.96 -35.65
N ALA A 64 -16.30 -7.19 -34.83
CA ALA A 64 -16.90 -6.23 -33.90
C ALA A 64 -17.70 -5.13 -34.61
N GLN A 65 -17.22 -4.60 -35.74
CA GLN A 65 -17.96 -3.64 -36.57
C GLN A 65 -19.28 -4.21 -37.12
N ARG A 66 -19.40 -5.54 -37.21
CA ARG A 66 -20.61 -6.26 -37.62
C ARG A 66 -21.47 -6.72 -36.44
N GLY A 67 -21.16 -6.27 -35.23
CA GLY A 67 -21.88 -6.66 -34.01
C GLY A 67 -21.51 -8.03 -33.46
N VAL A 68 -20.49 -8.70 -34.01
CA VAL A 68 -19.99 -10.00 -33.54
C VAL A 68 -18.82 -9.75 -32.60
N ALA A 69 -19.10 -9.62 -31.30
CA ALA A 69 -18.10 -9.40 -30.27
C ALA A 69 -18.16 -10.50 -29.19
N SER A 70 -17.00 -10.88 -28.65
CA SER A 70 -16.92 -11.71 -27.45
C SER A 70 -17.41 -10.90 -26.23
N PRO A 71 -18.01 -11.53 -25.20
CA PRO A 71 -18.26 -10.86 -23.93
C PRO A 71 -16.97 -10.18 -23.43
N ALA A 72 -17.13 -8.94 -22.98
CA ALA A 72 -16.01 -8.09 -22.58
C ALA A 72 -15.09 -8.82 -21.60
N ALA A 73 -13.79 -8.83 -21.89
CA ALA A 73 -12.79 -9.37 -20.98
C ALA A 73 -12.96 -8.71 -19.60
N PRO A 74 -12.89 -9.48 -18.50
CA PRO A 74 -13.02 -8.90 -17.17
C PRO A 74 -11.97 -7.80 -16.98
N ALA A 75 -12.42 -6.66 -16.44
CA ALA A 75 -11.56 -5.50 -16.24
C ALA A 75 -10.30 -5.92 -15.46
N ALA A 76 -9.13 -5.53 -15.98
CA ALA A 76 -7.86 -5.83 -15.34
C ALA A 76 -7.87 -5.30 -13.90
N ARG A 77 -7.50 -6.16 -12.94
CA ARG A 77 -7.36 -5.75 -11.54
C ARG A 77 -6.28 -4.66 -11.43
N PRO A 78 -6.51 -3.59 -10.64
CA PRO A 78 -5.48 -2.57 -10.43
C PRO A 78 -4.23 -3.21 -9.80
N ILE A 79 -3.07 -2.87 -10.34
CA ILE A 79 -1.75 -3.41 -9.94
C ILE A 79 -1.35 -2.95 -8.53
N VAL A 80 -1.97 -1.88 -8.02
CA VAL A 80 -1.72 -1.34 -6.68
C VAL A 80 -2.98 -1.51 -5.85
N GLU A 81 -2.92 -2.42 -4.87
CA GLU A 81 -3.94 -2.52 -3.84
C GLU A 81 -3.85 -1.29 -2.92
N ARG A 82 -5.00 -0.68 -2.62
CA ARG A 82 -5.07 0.43 -1.67
C ARG A 82 -4.80 -0.10 -0.27
N GLY A 83 -3.58 0.07 0.23
CA GLY A 83 -3.26 -0.16 1.64
C GLY A 83 -4.06 0.79 2.54
N VAL A 84 -4.53 0.28 3.68
CA VAL A 84 -5.14 1.09 4.75
C VAL A 84 -4.03 1.90 5.42
N GLU A 85 -4.29 3.15 5.79
CA GLU A 85 -3.32 3.95 6.54
C GLU A 85 -2.94 3.25 7.84
N HIS A 86 -1.65 3.08 8.11
CA HIS A 86 -1.15 2.46 9.35
C HIS A 86 0.07 3.18 9.89
N ALA A 87 0.32 3.05 11.20
CA ALA A 87 1.58 3.50 11.80
C ALA A 87 2.70 2.58 11.30
N ALA A 88 3.70 3.16 10.64
CA ALA A 88 4.79 2.41 10.01
C ALA A 88 6.07 2.45 10.84
N ARG A 89 6.38 3.60 11.46
CA ARG A 89 7.60 3.80 12.27
C ARG A 89 7.30 4.76 13.41
N ALA A 90 7.99 4.62 14.53
CA ALA A 90 7.87 5.54 15.64
C ALA A 90 9.18 5.76 16.38
N TRP A 91 9.32 6.94 16.99
CA TRP A 91 10.43 7.28 17.87
C TRP A 91 9.91 7.92 19.14
N ILE A 92 10.67 7.76 20.21
CA ILE A 92 10.34 8.30 21.52
C ILE A 92 11.60 8.90 22.15
N SER A 93 11.42 10.02 22.84
CA SER A 93 12.48 10.59 23.69
C SER A 93 12.54 9.89 25.05
N GLY A 94 13.63 10.12 25.79
CA GLY A 94 13.60 9.98 27.24
C GLY A 94 12.50 10.84 27.89
N VAL A 95 12.15 10.51 29.13
CA VAL A 95 11.23 11.31 29.94
C VAL A 95 12.02 12.47 30.57
N ASP A 96 11.47 13.67 30.50
CA ASP A 96 12.05 14.85 31.16
C ASP A 96 11.72 14.89 32.67
N GLY A 97 12.30 15.87 33.38
CA GLY A 97 12.08 16.04 34.81
C GLY A 97 10.64 16.41 35.21
N HIS A 98 9.77 16.73 34.25
CA HIS A 98 8.36 17.07 34.47
C HIS A 98 7.41 15.93 34.08
N GLY A 99 7.96 14.76 33.72
CA GLY A 99 7.17 13.61 33.27
C GLY A 99 6.67 13.73 31.83
N SER A 100 7.27 14.61 31.02
CA SER A 100 6.94 14.77 29.61
C SER A 100 7.91 14.01 28.71
N ARG A 101 7.42 13.55 27.57
CA ARG A 101 8.22 12.88 26.54
C ARG A 101 7.70 13.23 25.15
N ALA A 102 8.60 13.35 24.19
CA ALA A 102 8.26 13.52 22.79
C ALA A 102 8.05 12.15 22.12
N VAL A 103 7.05 12.06 21.26
CA VAL A 103 6.75 10.87 20.44
C VAL A 103 6.55 11.30 19.00
N TRP A 104 7.28 10.68 18.08
CA TRP A 104 7.09 10.80 16.63
C TRP A 104 6.51 9.51 16.09
N ILE A 105 5.42 9.61 15.32
CA ILE A 105 4.79 8.47 14.64
C ILE A 105 4.63 8.82 13.17
N VAL A 106 5.19 7.98 12.29
CA VAL A 106 5.00 8.09 10.85
C VAL A 106 3.86 7.18 10.45
N PHE A 107 2.82 7.78 9.88
CA PHE A 107 1.71 7.06 9.26
C PHE A 107 1.95 6.99 7.76
N GLU A 108 1.84 5.79 7.20
CA GLU A 108 1.89 5.56 5.76
C GLU A 108 0.47 5.29 5.25
N GLY A 109 0.02 6.13 4.33
CA GLY A 109 -1.29 6.02 3.68
C GLY A 109 -1.25 5.24 2.38
N ALA A 110 -2.41 5.10 1.75
CA ALA A 110 -2.53 4.53 0.42
C ALA A 110 -1.59 5.26 -0.56
N TYR A 111 -0.93 4.49 -1.43
CA TYR A 111 0.05 4.99 -2.42
C TYR A 111 1.37 5.52 -1.84
N GLY A 112 1.70 5.20 -0.59
CA GLY A 112 3.02 5.50 0.01
C GLY A 112 3.18 6.94 0.49
N ALA A 113 2.08 7.69 0.65
CA ALA A 113 2.12 9.01 1.26
C ALA A 113 2.45 8.88 2.75
N ALA A 114 3.49 9.57 3.21
CA ALA A 114 3.92 9.55 4.60
C ALA A 114 3.54 10.84 5.33
N THR A 115 3.00 10.71 6.54
CA THR A 115 2.65 11.82 7.41
C THR A 115 3.30 11.62 8.78
N LEU A 116 4.05 12.61 9.25
CA LEU A 116 4.63 12.62 10.59
C LEU A 116 3.63 13.25 11.58
N CYS A 117 3.28 12.52 12.63
CA CYS A 117 2.62 13.02 13.82
C CYS A 117 3.67 13.20 14.92
N SER A 118 3.84 14.44 15.40
CA SER A 118 4.74 14.77 16.51
C SER A 118 3.91 15.14 17.73
N LEU A 119 4.12 14.46 18.84
CA LEU A 119 3.34 14.63 20.07
C LEU A 119 4.27 14.90 21.26
N ILE A 120 3.80 15.70 22.21
CA ILE A 120 4.34 15.75 23.57
C ILE A 120 3.32 15.10 24.49
N LEU A 121 3.71 14.01 25.14
CA LEU A 121 2.91 13.28 26.11
C LEU A 121 3.41 13.59 27.52
N ASN A 122 2.51 13.69 28.48
CA ASN A 122 2.84 13.82 29.90
C ASN A 122 2.09 12.78 30.71
N ASP A 123 2.81 12.10 31.61
CA ASP A 123 2.31 10.96 32.37
C ASP A 123 1.21 11.36 33.39
N THR A 124 1.04 12.66 33.65
CA THR A 124 -0.05 13.19 34.45
C THR A 124 -1.10 13.89 33.60
N VAL A 125 -0.70 14.81 32.72
CA VAL A 125 -1.66 15.68 32.00
C VAL A 125 -2.33 15.00 30.81
N GLY A 126 -1.66 14.06 30.14
CA GLY A 126 -2.09 13.47 28.87
C GLY A 126 -1.34 14.07 27.68
N VAL A 127 -2.03 14.36 26.58
CA VAL A 127 -1.43 14.98 25.39
C VAL A 127 -1.27 16.48 25.65
N VAL A 128 -0.04 16.96 25.63
CA VAL A 128 0.29 18.37 25.89
C VAL A 128 0.37 19.17 24.59
N ASP A 129 0.97 18.59 23.55
CA ASP A 129 1.12 19.24 22.25
C ASP A 129 1.02 18.23 21.10
N ALA A 130 0.60 18.70 19.93
CA ALA A 130 0.46 17.92 18.72
C ALA A 130 0.79 18.75 17.46
N ALA A 131 1.75 18.28 16.69
CA ALA A 131 2.23 18.91 15.47
C ALA A 131 2.51 17.86 14.38
N GLY A 132 3.04 18.33 13.25
CA GLY A 132 3.45 17.50 12.12
C GLY A 132 2.53 17.61 10.89
N GLY A 133 2.82 16.81 9.87
CA GLY A 133 2.19 16.89 8.56
C GLY A 133 2.89 15.97 7.56
N ALA A 134 2.61 16.16 6.26
CA ALA A 134 3.24 15.38 5.21
C ALA A 134 4.77 15.49 5.28
N ILE A 135 5.45 14.35 5.13
CA ILE A 135 6.90 14.28 5.21
C ILE A 135 7.46 13.35 4.12
N THR A 136 8.65 13.64 3.65
CA THR A 136 9.40 12.73 2.76
C THR A 136 10.43 11.96 3.57
N LYS A 137 10.84 10.77 3.09
CA LYS A 137 11.90 9.99 3.73
C LYS A 137 13.18 10.81 3.98
N LYS A 138 13.64 11.56 2.96
CA LYS A 138 14.82 12.43 3.06
C LYS A 138 14.67 13.51 4.13
N ARG A 139 13.48 14.13 4.22
CA ARG A 139 13.22 15.14 5.26
C ARG A 139 13.18 14.52 6.64
N LEU A 140 12.50 13.37 6.81
CA LEU A 140 12.45 12.65 8.08
C LEU A 140 13.85 12.31 8.61
N GLU A 141 14.72 11.80 7.75
CA GLU A 141 16.11 11.47 8.11
C GLU A 141 16.90 12.71 8.56
N ALA A 142 16.74 13.84 7.86
CA ALA A 142 17.38 15.10 8.22
C ALA A 142 16.89 15.64 9.57
N GLU A 143 15.58 15.60 9.80
CA GLU A 143 14.95 16.05 11.05
C GLU A 143 15.38 15.17 12.24
N LEU A 144 15.46 13.84 12.05
CA LEU A 144 15.98 12.92 13.07
C LEU A 144 17.46 13.17 13.38
N ALA A 145 18.29 13.45 12.36
CA ALA A 145 19.69 13.79 12.56
C ALA A 145 19.84 15.10 13.35
N ALA A 146 19.05 16.13 13.01
CA ALA A 146 19.03 17.40 13.70
C ALA A 146 18.57 17.26 15.17
N LEU A 147 17.54 16.45 15.43
CA LEU A 147 17.10 16.13 16.79
C LEU A 147 18.20 15.47 17.61
N ARG A 148 18.85 14.44 17.06
CA ARG A 148 19.93 13.72 17.75
C ARG A 148 21.14 14.62 18.06
N ALA A 149 21.41 15.60 17.19
CA ALA A 149 22.50 16.55 17.41
C ALA A 149 22.19 17.64 18.45
N SER A 150 20.90 18.01 18.61
CA SER A 150 20.49 19.15 19.44
C SER A 150 19.87 18.78 20.78
N GLN A 151 19.26 17.60 20.89
CA GLN A 151 18.52 17.20 22.08
C GLN A 151 19.41 16.46 23.07
N LYS A 152 19.23 16.77 24.36
CA LYS A 152 19.96 16.12 25.46
C LYS A 152 19.42 14.73 25.80
N LEU A 153 18.15 14.49 25.51
CA LEU A 153 17.49 13.20 25.77
C LEU A 153 17.67 12.28 24.57
N PRO A 154 17.90 10.97 24.79
CA PRO A 154 18.03 10.01 23.70
C PRO A 154 16.72 9.90 22.92
N TRP A 155 16.84 9.78 21.60
CA TRP A 155 15.73 9.49 20.70
C TRP A 155 15.91 8.09 20.12
N VAL A 156 15.05 7.17 20.56
CA VAL A 156 15.12 5.76 20.20
C VAL A 156 13.94 5.38 19.32
N GLU A 157 14.18 4.49 18.36
CA GLU A 157 13.10 3.90 17.56
C GLU A 157 12.33 2.91 18.43
N LEU A 158 11.01 2.90 18.26
CA LEU A 158 10.06 2.15 19.07
C LEU A 158 9.09 1.45 18.14
N ASP A 159 8.56 0.30 18.59
CA ASP A 159 7.45 -0.36 17.91
C ASP A 159 6.25 0.61 17.71
N PRO A 160 5.72 0.76 16.49
CA PRO A 160 4.64 1.70 16.23
C PRO A 160 3.37 1.44 17.06
N ALA A 161 3.04 0.18 17.35
CA ALA A 161 1.88 -0.15 18.18
C ALA A 161 2.09 0.28 19.63
N ARG A 162 3.33 0.16 20.16
CA ARG A 162 3.67 0.70 21.49
C ARG A 162 3.51 2.23 21.52
N ALA A 163 3.96 2.93 20.49
CA ALA A 163 3.79 4.39 20.41
C ALA A 163 2.30 4.79 20.36
N VAL A 164 1.50 4.10 19.56
CA VAL A 164 0.04 4.29 19.48
C VAL A 164 -0.62 4.04 20.84
N GLY A 165 -0.22 2.99 21.56
CA GLY A 165 -0.79 2.70 22.87
C GLY A 165 -0.40 3.71 23.96
N LEU A 166 0.80 4.31 23.89
CA LEU A 166 1.16 5.43 24.78
C LEU A 166 0.27 6.65 24.55
N VAL A 167 -0.11 6.93 23.29
CA VAL A 167 -1.08 7.98 22.98
C VAL A 167 -2.46 7.61 23.53
N ALA A 168 -2.86 6.34 23.43
CA ALA A 168 -4.12 5.87 24.00
C ALA A 168 -4.17 6.02 25.54
N GLU A 169 -3.06 5.75 26.24
CA GLU A 169 -2.90 6.02 27.68
C GLU A 169 -3.08 7.51 27.99
N ALA A 170 -2.41 8.39 27.23
CA ALA A 170 -2.53 9.84 27.37
C ALA A 170 -3.97 10.35 27.13
N LEU A 171 -4.69 9.76 26.16
CA LEU A 171 -6.10 10.06 25.91
C LEU A 171 -7.02 9.51 27.01
N ALA A 172 -6.67 8.39 27.64
CA ALA A 172 -7.38 7.89 28.81
C ALA A 172 -7.25 8.85 30.01
N LEU A 173 -6.08 9.48 30.20
CA LEU A 173 -5.88 10.50 31.23
C LEU A 173 -6.81 11.72 31.05
N HIS A 174 -6.94 12.22 29.82
CA HIS A 174 -7.89 13.30 29.51
C HIS A 174 -9.32 12.93 29.89
N ARG A 175 -9.77 11.74 29.50
CA ARG A 175 -11.10 11.23 29.86
C ARG A 175 -11.29 11.12 31.36
N ALA A 176 -10.34 10.54 32.08
CA ALA A 176 -10.39 10.37 33.53
C ALA A 176 -10.44 11.71 34.29
N ARG A 177 -9.83 12.76 33.73
CA ARG A 177 -9.74 14.10 34.32
C ARG A 177 -10.78 15.09 33.79
N ALA A 178 -11.67 14.63 32.90
CA ALA A 178 -12.62 15.49 32.20
C ALA A 178 -11.96 16.70 31.51
N THR A 179 -10.76 16.52 30.95
CA THR A 179 -10.06 17.50 30.12
C THR A 179 -10.05 17.07 28.66
N ALA A 180 -9.63 17.95 27.77
CA ALA A 180 -9.50 17.68 26.34
C ALA A 180 -8.03 17.80 25.90
N PRO A 181 -7.59 16.98 24.92
CA PRO A 181 -6.34 17.22 24.20
C PRO A 181 -6.31 18.62 23.55
N PRO A 182 -5.13 19.18 23.23
CA PRO A 182 -5.01 20.45 22.53
C PRO A 182 -5.73 20.38 21.17
N ALA A 183 -6.27 21.52 20.70
CA ALA A 183 -7.03 21.58 19.44
C ALA A 183 -6.24 21.04 18.23
N ALA A 184 -4.92 21.24 18.22
CA ALA A 184 -4.03 20.72 17.18
C ALA A 184 -4.04 19.19 17.08
N PHE A 185 -4.43 18.48 18.15
CA PHE A 185 -4.57 17.03 18.18
C PHE A 185 -5.77 16.52 17.35
N ALA A 186 -6.80 17.35 17.12
CA ALA A 186 -8.06 16.91 16.50
C ALA A 186 -7.86 16.23 15.13
N ARG A 187 -6.90 16.70 14.31
CA ARG A 187 -6.59 16.09 13.00
C ARG A 187 -5.96 14.69 13.09
N TRP A 188 -5.42 14.34 14.25
CA TRP A 188 -4.75 13.06 14.51
C TRP A 188 -5.66 12.06 15.20
N ALA A 189 -6.70 12.53 15.91
CA ALA A 189 -7.60 11.69 16.68
C ALA A 189 -8.15 10.45 15.93
N PRO A 190 -8.53 10.51 14.63
CA PRO A 190 -9.00 9.33 13.91
C PRO A 190 -7.99 8.18 13.84
N ARG A 191 -6.68 8.49 13.85
CA ARG A 191 -5.59 7.49 13.75
C ARG A 191 -5.36 6.71 15.05
N PHE A 192 -5.93 7.20 16.15
CA PHE A 192 -5.86 6.57 17.48
C PHE A 192 -7.22 6.01 17.92
N GLY A 193 -8.23 6.06 17.05
CA GLY A 193 -9.56 5.51 17.33
C GLY A 193 -9.48 3.99 17.58
N GLY A 194 -9.95 3.55 18.74
CA GLY A 194 -9.96 2.12 19.10
C GLY A 194 -8.61 1.54 19.53
N ALA A 195 -7.55 2.36 19.61
CA ALA A 195 -6.27 1.92 20.14
C ALA A 195 -6.38 1.52 21.62
N ALA A 196 -5.86 0.34 21.96
CA ALA A 196 -5.71 -0.08 23.34
C ALA A 196 -4.47 0.59 23.97
N PRO A 197 -4.47 0.85 25.29
CA PRO A 197 -3.26 1.16 26.04
C PRO A 197 -2.17 0.15 25.72
N ALA A 198 -0.94 0.60 25.58
CA ALA A 198 0.08 -0.34 25.17
C ALA A 198 0.46 -1.25 26.35
N PRO A 199 0.72 -2.54 26.08
CA PRO A 199 1.08 -3.47 27.12
C PRO A 199 2.37 -3.00 27.80
N VAL A 200 2.41 -3.16 29.13
CA VAL A 200 3.65 -2.95 29.89
C VAL A 200 4.66 -3.99 29.37
N PRO A 201 5.85 -3.57 28.93
CA PRO A 201 6.87 -4.53 28.50
C PRO A 201 7.17 -5.49 29.64
N GLU A 202 7.19 -6.79 29.35
CA GLU A 202 7.69 -7.77 30.30
C GLU A 202 9.18 -7.47 30.55
N LEU A 203 9.50 -7.06 31.78
CA LEU A 203 10.89 -6.91 32.19
C LEU A 203 11.51 -8.31 32.27
N GLN A 204 12.55 -8.55 31.49
CA GLN A 204 13.36 -9.75 31.67
C GLN A 204 13.95 -9.75 33.08
N ALA A 205 13.92 -10.90 33.75
CA ALA A 205 14.55 -11.05 35.05
C ALA A 205 16.00 -10.57 34.97
N PRO A 206 16.48 -9.75 35.91
CA PRO A 206 17.85 -9.26 35.90
C PRO A 206 18.81 -10.44 35.91
N ASP A 207 19.88 -10.34 35.12
CA ASP A 207 20.95 -11.35 35.12
C ASP A 207 21.53 -11.47 36.53
N PRO A 208 21.44 -12.64 37.20
CA PRO A 208 21.93 -12.81 38.56
C PRO A 208 23.42 -12.47 38.69
N ALA A 209 24.22 -12.67 37.63
CA ALA A 209 25.63 -12.33 37.63
C ALA A 209 25.91 -10.82 37.62
N LEU A 210 24.95 -9.98 37.21
CA LEU A 210 25.03 -8.51 37.29
C LEU A 210 24.58 -8.00 38.66
N VAL A 211 23.65 -8.70 39.32
CA VAL A 211 23.15 -8.37 40.66
C VAL A 211 24.23 -8.59 41.72
N GLU A 212 24.99 -9.69 41.62
CA GLU A 212 26.07 -10.01 42.58
C GLU A 212 27.27 -9.06 42.52
N ARG A 213 27.49 -8.34 41.41
CA ARG A 213 28.59 -7.36 41.29
C ARG A 213 28.24 -5.96 41.80
N ALA A 214 26.97 -5.70 42.08
CA ALA A 214 26.48 -4.40 42.54
C ALA A 214 26.18 -4.38 44.06
N ALA A 215 26.34 -5.52 44.74
CA ALA A 215 26.23 -5.68 46.20
C ALA A 215 27.61 -5.64 46.86
#